data_AF-A0A5P6VUL5-F1
#
_entry.id   AF-A0A5P6VUL5-F1
#
_cell.length_a   1.000
_cell.length_b   1.000
_cell.length_c   1.000
_cell.angle_alpha   90.00
_cell.angle_beta   90.00
_cell.angle_gamma   90.00
#
_symmetry.space_group_name_H-M   'P 1'
#
loop_
_entity.id
_entity.type
_entity.pdbx_description
1 polymer ?
#
loop_
_entity_poly.entity_id
_entity_poly.type
_entity_poly.pdbx_seq_one_letter_code
_entity_poly.pdbx_strand_id
1 'polypeptide(L)'
;MDNTKLEELYSKMTQVHEKAGAVFAQEGVPSMLKNEFRNKVSQYDEMYENCEFMKGITSKQETIDNLLNQQAEILNVRIKWELDWAKRALEKL
;
A
#
# COMPACT_ATOMS: atom_id res chain seq x y z
N MET A 1 -3.39 -16.71 -8.70
CA MET A 1 -2.16 -15.89 -8.70
C MET A 1 -1.04 -16.73 -8.10
N ASP A 2 0.19 -16.62 -8.59
CA ASP A 2 1.32 -17.31 -7.96
C ASP A 2 1.67 -16.58 -6.65
N ASN A 3 1.71 -17.29 -5.51
CA ASN A 3 2.00 -16.71 -4.20
C ASN A 3 3.33 -15.93 -4.21
N THR A 4 4.30 -16.39 -5.01
CA THR A 4 5.59 -15.74 -5.22
C THR A 4 5.44 -14.28 -5.69
N LYS A 5 4.48 -14.01 -6.58
CA LYS A 5 4.25 -12.64 -7.10
C LYS A 5 3.66 -11.71 -6.05
N LEU A 6 2.81 -12.24 -5.16
CA LEU A 6 2.22 -11.43 -4.09
C LEU A 6 3.27 -11.08 -3.04
N GLU A 7 4.15 -12.01 -2.70
CA GLU A 7 5.30 -11.79 -1.81
C GLU A 7 6.28 -10.75 -2.37
N GLU A 8 6.61 -10.82 -3.66
CA GLU A 8 7.41 -9.80 -4.35
C GLU A 8 6.76 -8.42 -4.29
N LEU A 9 5.45 -8.33 -4.54
CA LEU A 9 4.70 -7.08 -4.44
C LEU A 9 4.68 -6.54 -3.02
N TYR A 10 4.53 -7.40 -2.01
CA TYR A 10 4.54 -7.00 -0.62
C TYR A 10 5.91 -6.46 -0.21
N SER A 11 6.99 -7.17 -0.56
CA SER A 11 8.37 -6.72 -0.33
C SER A 11 8.65 -5.37 -1.00
N LYS A 12 8.19 -5.19 -2.25
CA LYS A 12 8.31 -3.92 -2.97
C LYS A 12 7.52 -2.80 -2.28
N MET A 13 6.30 -3.10 -1.82
CA MET A 13 5.47 -2.13 -1.10
C MET A 13 6.17 -1.67 0.18
N THR A 14 6.70 -2.59 0.98
CA THR A 14 7.45 -2.26 2.21
C THR A 14 8.60 -1.31 1.92
N GLN A 15 9.43 -1.60 0.91
CA GLN A 15 10.55 -0.73 0.54
C GLN A 15 10.10 0.67 0.07
N VAL A 16 8.98 0.75 -0.64
CA VAL A 16 8.40 2.03 -1.08
C VAL A 16 7.87 2.80 0.12
N HIS A 17 7.20 2.11 1.05
CA HIS A 17 6.64 2.71 2.26
C HIS A 17 7.72 3.26 3.18
N GLU A 18 8.82 2.54 3.37
CA GLU A 18 9.97 3.04 4.13
C GLU A 18 10.56 4.32 3.50
N LYS A 19 10.69 4.36 2.17
CA LYS A 19 11.18 5.55 1.45
C LYS A 19 10.22 6.73 1.59
N ALA A 20 8.92 6.51 1.42
CA ALA A 20 7.91 7.55 1.59
C ALA A 20 7.86 8.03 3.06
N GLY A 21 8.00 7.11 4.02
CA GLY A 21 8.11 7.41 5.45
C GLY A 21 9.34 8.26 5.78
N ALA A 22 10.48 8.01 5.14
CA ALA A 22 11.67 8.84 5.28
C ALA A 22 11.42 10.27 4.78
N VAL A 23 10.73 10.45 3.64
CA VAL A 23 10.33 11.78 3.14
C VAL A 23 9.32 12.44 4.08
N PHE A 24 8.34 11.69 4.56
CA PHE A 24 7.35 12.16 5.54
C PHE A 24 7.97 12.72 6.81
N ALA A 25 9.06 12.11 7.28
CA ALA A 25 9.79 12.55 8.47
C ALA A 25 10.62 13.83 8.27
N GLN A 26 10.86 14.26 7.03
CA GLN A 26 11.63 15.47 6.76
C GLN A 26 10.92 16.73 7.26
N GLU A 27 11.73 17.68 7.73
CA GLU A 27 11.30 19.05 7.99
C GLU A 27 11.00 19.74 6.66
N GLY A 28 10.03 20.65 6.64
CA GLY A 28 9.60 21.36 5.43
C GLY A 28 8.47 20.70 4.65
N VAL A 29 8.21 19.38 4.82
CA VAL A 29 7.05 18.75 4.17
C VAL A 29 5.74 19.35 4.74
N PRO A 30 4.87 19.96 3.90
CA PRO A 30 3.64 20.60 4.36
C PRO A 30 2.71 19.66 5.13
N SER A 31 2.10 20.15 6.21
CA SER A 31 1.15 19.39 7.03
C SER A 31 0.00 18.79 6.21
N MET A 32 -0.46 19.49 5.16
CA MET A 32 -1.47 18.98 4.25
C MET A 32 -1.03 17.69 3.56
N LEU A 33 0.22 17.61 3.07
CA LEU A 33 0.75 16.41 2.43
C LEU A 33 0.96 15.29 3.45
N LYS A 34 1.39 15.61 4.68
CA LYS A 34 1.49 14.62 5.77
C LYS A 34 0.13 14.01 6.12
N ASN A 35 -0.92 14.82 6.17
CA ASN A 35 -2.28 14.33 6.41
C ASN A 35 -2.78 13.48 5.23
N GLU A 36 -2.50 13.89 3.99
CA GLU A 36 -2.82 13.11 2.80
C GLU A 36 -2.19 11.71 2.86
N PHE A 37 -0.90 11.64 3.22
CA PHE A 37 -0.15 10.38 3.38
C PHE A 37 -0.78 9.46 4.42
N ARG A 38 -1.02 9.97 5.64
CA ARG A 38 -1.62 9.19 6.72
C ARG A 38 -2.98 8.61 6.33
N ASN A 39 -3.84 9.44 5.73
CA ASN A 39 -5.18 9.02 5.35
C ASN A 39 -5.13 7.93 4.27
N LYS A 40 -4.24 8.08 3.28
CA LYS A 40 -4.13 7.12 2.18
C LYS A 40 -3.49 5.80 2.60
N VAL A 41 -2.45 5.84 3.43
CA VAL A 41 -1.86 4.65 4.03
C VAL A 41 -2.90 3.87 4.83
N SER A 42 -3.62 4.55 5.75
CA SER A 42 -4.69 3.92 6.53
C SER A 42 -5.75 3.27 5.65
N GLN A 43 -6.18 3.95 4.59
CA GLN A 43 -7.15 3.40 3.64
C GLN A 43 -6.65 2.11 2.97
N TYR A 44 -5.40 2.07 2.53
CA TYR A 44 -4.85 0.87 1.91
C TYR A 44 -4.60 -0.27 2.91
N ASP A 45 -4.21 0.05 4.14
CA ASP A 45 -4.07 -0.92 5.22
C ASP A 45 -5.41 -1.60 5.50
N GLU A 46 -6.48 -0.82 5.70
CA GLU A 46 -7.84 -1.34 5.90
C GLU A 46 -8.31 -2.21 4.74
N MET A 47 -8.06 -1.80 3.49
CA MET A 47 -8.43 -2.60 2.31
C MET A 47 -7.69 -3.96 2.30
N TYR A 48 -6.41 -3.96 2.64
CA TYR A 48 -5.60 -5.19 2.65
C TYR A 48 -6.00 -6.12 3.80
N GLU A 49 -6.21 -5.58 5.00
CA GLU A 49 -6.69 -6.32 6.18
C GLU A 49 -8.06 -6.96 5.94
N ASN A 50 -8.97 -6.24 5.26
CA ASN A 50 -10.27 -6.79 4.88
C ASN A 50 -10.13 -8.00 3.94
N CYS A 51 -9.19 -7.96 2.98
CA CYS A 51 -8.92 -9.11 2.13
C CYS A 51 -8.39 -10.31 2.93
N GLU A 52 -7.47 -10.09 3.87
CA GLU A 52 -6.94 -11.15 4.74
C GLU A 52 -8.03 -11.74 5.64
N PHE A 53 -8.86 -10.90 6.26
CA PHE A 53 -9.99 -11.34 7.05
C PHE A 53 -10.96 -12.21 6.22
N MET A 54 -11.33 -11.76 5.02
CA MET A 54 -12.21 -12.50 4.13
C MET A 54 -11.63 -13.85 3.68
N LYS A 55 -10.31 -13.92 3.47
CA LYS A 55 -9.61 -15.19 3.17
C LYS A 55 -9.71 -16.17 4.33
N GLY A 56 -9.61 -15.69 5.56
CA GLY A 56 -9.66 -16.52 6.77
C GLY A 56 -11.04 -17.13 7.06
N ILE A 57 -12.12 -16.54 6.55
CA ILE A 57 -13.50 -16.99 6.84
C ILE A 57 -14.14 -17.79 5.69
N THR A 58 -13.53 -17.82 4.50
CA THR A 58 -14.05 -18.55 3.33
C THR A 58 -13.31 -19.87 3.12
N SER A 59 -14.02 -20.88 2.61
CA SER A 59 -13.45 -22.17 2.18
C SER A 59 -13.50 -22.37 0.67
N LYS A 60 -14.03 -21.39 -0.09
CA LYS A 60 -14.15 -21.47 -1.55
C LYS A 60 -12.86 -21.01 -2.22
N GLN A 61 -12.18 -21.92 -2.91
CA GLN A 61 -10.91 -21.62 -3.60
C GLN A 61 -11.02 -20.46 -4.59
N GLU A 62 -12.10 -20.39 -5.37
CA GLU A 62 -12.35 -19.28 -6.30
C GLU A 62 -12.40 -17.93 -5.59
N THR A 63 -13.03 -17.87 -4.41
CA THR A 63 -13.07 -16.65 -3.60
C THR A 63 -11.68 -16.29 -3.08
N ILE A 64 -10.90 -17.28 -2.63
CA ILE A 64 -9.52 -17.06 -2.20
C ILE A 64 -8.67 -16.51 -3.34
N ASP A 65 -8.77 -17.08 -4.54
CA ASP A 65 -8.01 -16.65 -5.71
C ASP A 65 -8.36 -15.21 -6.11
N ASN A 66 -9.66 -14.86 -6.06
CA ASN A 66 -10.11 -13.49 -6.30
C ASN A 66 -9.59 -12.50 -5.24
N LEU A 67 -9.59 -12.90 -3.96
CA LEU A 67 -9.05 -12.07 -2.88
C LEU A 67 -7.53 -11.87 -3.05
N LEU A 68 -6.78 -12.89 -3.44
CA LEU A 68 -5.34 -12.76 -3.73
C LEU A 68 -5.07 -11.78 -4.89
N ASN A 69 -5.88 -11.82 -5.94
CA ASN A 69 -5.78 -10.85 -7.03
C ASN A 69 -6.08 -9.42 -6.55
N GLN A 70 -7.12 -9.24 -5.73
CA GLN A 70 -7.45 -7.94 -5.14
C GLN A 70 -6.32 -7.40 -4.26
N GLN A 71 -5.68 -8.26 -3.46
CA GLN A 71 -4.51 -7.86 -2.66
C GLN A 71 -3.37 -7.35 -3.53
N ALA A 72 -3.07 -8.02 -4.63
CA ALA A 72 -2.06 -7.56 -5.58
C ALA A 72 -2.44 -6.23 -6.24
N GLU A 73 -3.71 -6.03 -6.60
CA GLU A 73 -4.17 -4.74 -7.12
C GLU A 73 -4.01 -3.61 -6.10
N ILE A 74 -4.42 -3.85 -4.85
CA ILE A 74 -4.25 -2.90 -3.73
C ILE A 74 -2.77 -2.52 -3.57
N LEU A 75 -1.88 -3.51 -3.53
CA LEU A 75 -0.44 -3.27 -3.41
C LEU A 75 0.11 -2.46 -4.59
N ASN A 76 -0.26 -2.79 -5.82
CA ASN A 76 0.19 -2.04 -7.00
C ASN A 76 -0.27 -0.58 -6.98
N VAL A 77 -1.54 -0.35 -6.62
CA VAL A 77 -2.10 0.99 -6.51
C VAL A 77 -1.40 1.78 -5.40
N ARG A 78 -1.20 1.17 -4.23
CA ARG A 78 -0.48 1.79 -3.11
C ARG A 78 0.95 2.14 -3.46
N ILE A 79 1.70 1.21 -4.07
CA ILE A 79 3.08 1.43 -4.53
C ILE A 79 3.16 2.66 -5.44
N LYS A 80 2.28 2.73 -6.44
CA LYS A 80 2.26 3.87 -7.37
C LYS A 80 1.95 5.17 -6.63
N TRP A 81 0.95 5.12 -5.76
CA TRP A 81 0.51 6.30 -5.02
C TRP A 81 1.59 6.84 -4.07
N GLU A 82 2.27 5.98 -3.31
CA GLU A 82 3.31 6.40 -2.37
C GLU A 82 4.57 6.93 -3.09
N LEU A 83 4.93 6.36 -4.25
CA LEU A 83 5.99 6.91 -5.10
C LEU A 83 5.63 8.31 -5.63
N ASP A 84 4.41 8.48 -6.14
CA ASP A 84 3.94 9.77 -6.65
C ASP A 84 3.82 10.81 -5.53
N TRP A 85 3.38 10.40 -4.34
CA TRP A 85 3.33 11.27 -3.15
C TRP A 85 4.73 11.69 -2.71
N ALA A 86 5.67 10.75 -2.61
CA ALA A 86 7.05 11.04 -2.20
C ALA A 86 7.72 12.04 -3.16
N LYS A 87 7.52 11.86 -4.47
CA LYS A 87 7.98 12.80 -5.49
C LYS A 87 7.40 14.21 -5.28
N ARG A 88 6.07 14.32 -5.13
CA ARG A 88 5.40 15.60 -4.88
C ARG A 88 5.86 16.28 -3.59
N ALA A 89 6.11 15.51 -2.55
CA ALA A 89 6.59 16.03 -1.27
C ALA A 89 8.00 16.61 -1.41
N LEU A 90 8.90 15.92 -2.11
CA LEU A 90 10.26 16.39 -2.39
C LEU A 90 10.29 17.65 -3.27
N GLU A 91 9.35 17.80 -4.22
CA GLU A 91 9.21 19.02 -5.04
C GLU A 91 8.74 20.26 -4.24
N LYS A 92 8.30 20.06 -2.99
CA LYS A 92 7.81 21.13 -2.10
C LYS A 92 8.78 21.48 -0.97
N LEU A 93 9.89 20.77 -0.87
CA LEU A 93 11.03 21.08 0.01
C LEU A 93 11.91 22.14 -0.64
#